data_AF-Q9US45-F1
#
_entry.id   AF-Q9US45-F1
#
_cell.length_a   1.000
_cell.length_b   1.000
_cell.length_c   1.000
_cell.angle_alpha   90.00
_cell.angle_beta   90.00
_cell.angle_gamma   90.00
#
_symmetry.space_group_name_H-M   'P 1'
#
loop_
_entity.id
_entity.type
_entity.pdbx_description
1 polymer ?
#
loop_
_entity_poly.entity_id
_entity_poly.type
_entity_poly.pdbx_seq_one_letter_code
_entity_poly.pdbx_strand_id
1 'polypeptide(L)'
;MASGAPPSVDLTSIQWRMPEWVQSMGGLRTENVLEYFSQSPFYSHKSNNEMLKMQSQFNALDLGDLNSQLKRLTGIQFVIIHERPPFLWVIQKQNRLNENEVKPLTVYFVCNENIYMAPNAYTLLATRMLNATYCFQKALTKIEKFPQYNPQEGYTYPKLSNDNLEVDHSNTNEPADENKNQSIENADYSFSPEDFSVVRAFMQSLHSSKEAPDVK
;
A
#
# COMPACT_ATOMS: atom_id res chain seq x y z
N MET A 1 30.10 -0.17 24.09
CA MET A 1 30.00 0.19 22.67
C MET A 1 28.64 -0.25 22.17
N ALA A 2 27.74 0.67 21.86
CA ALA A 2 26.45 0.32 21.26
C ALA A 2 26.74 -0.09 19.80
N SER A 3 26.83 -1.38 19.50
CA SER A 3 26.86 -1.83 18.11
C SER A 3 25.50 -1.47 17.52
N GLY A 4 25.44 -0.39 16.74
CA GLY A 4 24.27 -0.10 15.93
C GLY A 4 24.04 -1.30 15.04
N ALA A 5 23.03 -2.11 15.34
CA ALA A 5 22.60 -3.15 14.42
C ALA A 5 22.34 -2.47 13.07
N PRO A 6 22.79 -3.05 11.95
CA PRO A 6 22.51 -2.46 10.64
C PRO A 6 21.00 -2.19 10.53
N PRO A 7 20.59 -1.06 9.94
CA PRO A 7 19.17 -0.77 9.77
C PRO A 7 18.54 -1.96 9.08
N SER A 8 17.55 -2.57 9.73
CA SER A 8 16.81 -3.67 9.12
C SER A 8 16.23 -3.17 7.80
N VAL A 9 16.53 -3.87 6.71
CA VAL A 9 16.02 -3.52 5.38
C VAL A 9 14.50 -3.53 5.44
N ASP A 10 13.89 -2.41 5.04
CA ASP A 10 12.45 -2.30 4.93
C ASP A 10 11.98 -3.05 3.67
N LEU A 11 11.25 -4.14 3.88
CA LEU A 11 10.71 -4.99 2.82
C LEU A 11 9.24 -4.67 2.52
N THR A 12 8.68 -3.60 3.08
CA THR A 12 7.27 -3.24 2.85
C THR A 12 6.99 -2.73 1.43
N SER A 13 8.01 -2.22 0.74
CA SER A 13 7.90 -1.67 -0.62
C SER A 13 8.10 -2.72 -1.72
N ILE A 14 8.57 -3.91 -1.37
CA ILE A 14 8.86 -4.97 -2.34
C ILE A 14 7.70 -5.95 -2.48
N GLN A 15 7.59 -6.52 -3.67
CA GLN A 15 6.80 -7.71 -3.92
C GLN A 15 7.74 -8.85 -4.29
N TRP A 16 7.43 -10.07 -3.85
CA TRP A 16 8.22 -11.26 -4.19
C TRP A 16 7.34 -12.33 -4.84
N ARG A 17 7.89 -13.03 -5.83
CA ARG A 17 7.24 -14.15 -6.52
C ARG A 17 8.29 -15.09 -7.08
N MET A 18 7.95 -16.38 -7.17
CA MET A 18 8.76 -17.42 -7.80
C MET A 18 7.83 -18.37 -8.59
N PRO A 19 7.40 -17.96 -9.80
CA PRO A 19 6.43 -18.73 -10.59
C PRO A 19 6.94 -20.11 -11.00
N GLU A 20 8.25 -20.30 -11.15
CA GLU A 20 8.87 -21.58 -11.53
C GLU A 20 8.57 -22.67 -10.50
N TRP A 21 8.60 -22.30 -9.22
CA TRP A 21 8.29 -23.21 -8.12
C TRP A 21 6.81 -23.57 -8.08
N VAL A 22 5.93 -22.58 -8.32
CA VAL A 22 4.48 -22.82 -8.34
C VAL A 22 4.09 -23.76 -9.48
N GLN A 23 4.71 -23.58 -10.65
CA GLN A 23 4.51 -24.46 -11.81
C GLN A 23 4.97 -25.89 -11.53
N SER A 24 6.13 -26.06 -10.88
CA SER A 24 6.65 -27.38 -10.45
C SER A 24 5.69 -28.11 -9.51
N MET A 25 4.95 -27.39 -8.67
CA MET A 25 4.03 -27.97 -7.69
C MET A 25 2.60 -28.14 -8.22
N GLY A 26 2.31 -27.69 -9.44
CA GLY A 26 0.97 -27.74 -10.03
C GLY A 26 -0.01 -26.72 -9.44
N GLY A 27 0.50 -25.57 -8.95
CA GLY A 27 -0.29 -24.48 -8.40
C GLY A 27 -0.19 -24.32 -6.87
N LEU A 28 -0.62 -23.15 -6.38
CA LEU A 28 -0.68 -22.87 -4.94
C LEU A 28 -1.94 -23.42 -4.31
N ARG A 29 -1.76 -24.06 -3.15
CA ARG A 29 -2.79 -24.65 -2.31
C ARG A 29 -2.48 -24.35 -0.84
N THR A 30 -3.46 -24.53 0.04
CA THR A 30 -3.25 -24.30 1.49
C THR A 30 -2.10 -25.15 2.04
N GLU A 31 -1.89 -26.36 1.53
CA GLU A 31 -0.86 -27.27 2.05
C GLU A 31 0.56 -26.84 1.67
N ASN A 32 0.75 -26.21 0.51
CA ASN A 32 2.07 -25.85 -0.01
C ASN A 32 2.39 -24.35 0.10
N VAL A 33 1.41 -23.50 0.44
CA VAL A 33 1.61 -22.03 0.48
C VAL A 33 2.64 -21.59 1.53
N LEU A 34 2.70 -22.28 2.68
CA LEU A 34 3.75 -22.02 3.68
C LEU A 34 5.14 -22.42 3.18
N GLU A 35 5.23 -23.48 2.38
CA GLU A 35 6.48 -23.87 1.76
C GLU A 35 6.91 -22.88 0.67
N TYR A 36 5.97 -22.40 -0.14
CA TYR A 36 6.21 -21.32 -1.08
C TYR A 36 6.71 -20.05 -0.36
N PHE A 37 6.02 -19.67 0.72
CA PHE A 37 6.41 -18.53 1.54
C PHE A 37 7.80 -18.70 2.15
N SER A 38 8.25 -19.92 2.45
CA SER A 38 9.59 -20.19 2.99
C SER A 38 10.73 -19.81 2.06
N GLN A 39 10.45 -19.73 0.75
CA GLN A 39 11.41 -19.32 -0.28
C GLN A 39 11.53 -17.79 -0.40
N SER A 40 10.61 -17.06 0.23
CA SER A 40 10.59 -15.61 0.18
C SER A 40 11.59 -14.99 1.18
N PRO A 41 12.09 -13.77 0.91
CA PRO A 41 12.96 -13.05 1.84
C PRO A 41 12.26 -12.64 3.15
N PHE A 42 10.94 -12.75 3.21
CA PHE A 42 10.15 -12.47 4.41
C PHE A 42 10.23 -13.59 5.46
N TYR A 43 10.56 -14.80 5.01
CA TYR A 43 10.67 -15.95 5.88
C TYR A 43 11.95 -15.92 6.70
N SER A 44 11.88 -16.45 7.92
CA SER A 44 13.03 -16.52 8.82
C SER A 44 13.38 -17.96 9.12
N HIS A 45 14.60 -18.37 8.77
CA HIS A 45 15.15 -19.70 9.08
C HIS A 45 15.35 -19.96 10.58
N LYS A 46 15.21 -18.93 11.43
CA LYS A 46 15.21 -19.06 12.89
C LYS A 46 13.81 -19.32 13.47
N SER A 47 12.80 -19.49 12.62
CA SER A 47 11.42 -19.73 13.06
C SER A 47 11.20 -21.19 13.47
N ASN A 48 10.17 -21.40 14.29
CA ASN A 48 9.75 -22.74 14.71
C ASN A 48 9.27 -23.59 13.53
N ASN A 49 8.78 -22.97 12.45
CA ASN A 49 8.42 -23.65 11.21
C ASN A 49 9.64 -24.37 10.61
N GLU A 50 10.79 -23.69 10.56
CA GLU A 50 12.01 -24.27 10.00
C GLU A 50 12.53 -25.42 10.87
N MET A 51 12.50 -25.22 12.20
CA MET A 51 12.88 -26.27 13.14
C MET A 51 12.00 -27.52 12.97
N LEU A 52 10.68 -27.37 12.88
CA LEU A 52 9.76 -28.50 12.66
C LEU A 52 9.98 -29.15 11.29
N LYS A 53 10.24 -28.37 10.24
CA LYS A 53 10.57 -28.88 8.90
C LYS A 53 11.83 -29.76 8.93
N MET A 54 12.87 -29.35 9.65
CA MET A 54 14.06 -30.17 9.82
C MET A 54 13.78 -31.42 10.67
N GLN A 55 12.95 -31.32 11.70
CA GLN A 55 12.60 -32.47 12.55
C GLN A 55 11.78 -33.54 11.84
N SER A 56 10.86 -33.19 10.92
CA SER A 56 10.11 -34.19 10.14
C SER A 56 11.01 -34.94 9.18
N GLN A 57 11.96 -34.24 8.54
CA GLN A 57 12.89 -34.85 7.58
C GLN A 57 13.76 -35.94 8.23
N PHE A 58 14.23 -35.72 9.46
CA PHE A 58 15.10 -36.70 10.12
C PHE A 58 14.35 -37.82 10.85
N ASN A 59 13.14 -37.55 11.38
CA ASN A 59 12.49 -38.52 12.24
C ASN A 59 11.47 -39.43 11.55
N ALA A 60 11.16 -39.23 10.26
CA ALA A 60 10.06 -39.89 9.56
C ALA A 60 8.74 -39.89 10.36
N LEU A 61 8.65 -39.02 11.37
CA LEU A 61 7.48 -38.83 12.18
C LEU A 61 6.50 -38.11 11.27
N ASP A 62 5.31 -38.68 11.13
CA ASP A 62 4.14 -37.96 10.67
C ASP A 62 3.83 -36.91 11.74
N LEU A 63 4.60 -35.82 11.65
CA LEU A 63 4.38 -34.58 12.33
C LEU A 63 3.00 -34.17 11.82
N GLY A 64 1.93 -34.50 12.56
CA GLY A 64 0.53 -34.25 12.17
C GLY A 64 0.23 -32.77 11.87
N ASP A 65 -0.99 -32.28 12.13
CA ASP A 65 -1.31 -30.88 11.82
C ASP A 65 -0.26 -29.89 12.37
N LEU A 66 0.41 -29.17 11.45
CA LEU A 66 1.52 -28.25 11.73
C LEU A 66 1.12 -27.23 12.82
N ASN A 67 -0.12 -26.76 12.79
CA ASN A 67 -0.63 -25.80 13.77
C ASN A 67 -0.64 -26.38 15.19
N SER A 68 -1.03 -27.65 15.32
CA SER A 68 -1.06 -28.35 16.61
C SER A 68 0.33 -28.54 17.21
N GLN A 69 1.38 -28.60 16.38
CA GLN A 69 2.76 -28.71 16.84
C GLN A 69 3.34 -27.35 17.20
N LEU A 70 3.08 -26.33 16.37
CA LEU A 70 3.47 -24.96 16.65
C LEU A 70 2.87 -24.43 17.96
N LYS A 71 1.69 -24.90 18.37
CA LYS A 71 1.10 -24.58 19.68
C LYS A 71 1.95 -25.01 20.87
N ARG A 72 2.68 -26.13 20.76
CA ARG A 72 3.52 -26.67 21.84
C ARG A 72 4.86 -25.96 21.99
N LEU A 73 5.22 -25.11 21.04
CA LEU A 73 6.48 -24.39 21.01
C LEU A 73 6.27 -22.92 21.40
N THR A 74 7.32 -22.24 21.82
CA THR A 74 7.31 -20.79 22.04
C THR A 74 8.28 -20.13 21.08
N GLY A 75 8.06 -18.87 20.71
CA GLY A 75 8.92 -18.13 19.81
C GLY A 75 8.29 -17.74 18.47
N ILE A 76 9.14 -17.39 17.51
CA ILE A 76 8.72 -16.88 16.20
C ILE A 76 8.19 -18.01 15.33
N GLN A 77 7.00 -17.81 14.78
CA GLN A 77 6.36 -18.74 13.87
C GLN A 77 5.53 -18.01 12.81
N PHE A 78 5.27 -18.70 11.72
CA PHE A 78 4.41 -18.29 10.62
C PHE A 78 3.20 -19.20 10.56
N VAL A 79 2.01 -18.61 10.56
CA VAL A 79 0.74 -19.35 10.48
C VAL A 79 -0.16 -18.73 9.42
N ILE A 80 -0.98 -19.56 8.79
CA ILE A 80 -2.05 -19.08 7.91
C ILE A 80 -3.21 -18.65 8.82
N ILE A 81 -3.60 -17.37 8.75
CA ILE A 81 -4.72 -16.82 9.52
C ILE A 81 -6.01 -16.69 8.71
N HIS A 82 -5.88 -16.61 7.39
CA HIS A 82 -7.01 -16.61 6.48
C HIS A 82 -6.62 -17.27 5.17
N GLU A 83 -7.54 -18.00 4.58
CA GLU A 83 -7.36 -18.72 3.34
C GLU A 83 -8.58 -18.53 2.44
N ARG A 84 -8.32 -18.32 1.16
CA ARG A 84 -9.29 -18.31 0.07
C ARG A 84 -8.61 -18.82 -1.19
N PRO A 85 -8.37 -20.14 -1.29
CA PRO A 85 -7.81 -20.74 -2.48
C PRO A 85 -8.67 -20.48 -3.73
N PRO A 86 -8.08 -20.41 -4.94
CA PRO A 86 -6.64 -20.36 -5.22
C PRO A 86 -6.05 -18.94 -5.15
N PHE A 87 -6.82 -17.94 -4.71
CA PHE A 87 -6.51 -16.53 -4.97
C PHE A 87 -5.74 -15.84 -3.85
N LEU A 88 -6.06 -16.14 -2.59
CA LEU A 88 -5.55 -15.38 -1.45
C LEU A 88 -5.26 -16.27 -0.24
N TRP A 89 -4.08 -16.07 0.36
CA TRP A 89 -3.78 -16.53 1.71
C TRP A 89 -3.19 -15.38 2.51
N VAL A 90 -3.50 -15.34 3.79
CA VAL A 90 -2.97 -14.37 4.72
C VAL A 90 -2.12 -15.10 5.74
N ILE A 91 -0.83 -14.83 5.73
CA ILE A 91 0.15 -15.43 6.62
C ILE A 91 0.51 -14.40 7.68
N GLN A 92 0.48 -14.81 8.95
CA GLN A 92 0.90 -13.98 10.07
C GLN A 92 2.20 -14.50 10.64
N LYS A 93 3.21 -13.62 10.71
CA LYS A 93 4.35 -13.79 11.61
C LYS A 93 3.92 -13.38 13.00
N GLN A 94 4.11 -14.27 13.95
CA GLN A 94 3.74 -14.07 15.34
C GLN A 94 4.81 -14.62 16.27
N ASN A 95 4.90 -14.05 17.46
CA ASN A 95 5.72 -14.57 18.56
C ASN A 95 4.79 -15.24 19.58
N ARG A 96 4.90 -16.56 19.72
CA ARG A 96 4.13 -17.32 20.71
C ARG A 96 4.82 -17.24 22.06
N LEU A 97 4.13 -16.71 23.07
CA LEU A 97 4.65 -16.59 24.43
C LEU A 97 4.34 -17.84 25.25
N ASN A 98 3.14 -18.39 25.07
CA ASN A 98 2.69 -19.64 25.65
C ASN A 98 1.67 -20.31 24.71
N GLU A 99 1.13 -21.47 25.10
CA GLU A 99 0.19 -22.22 24.26
C GLU A 99 -1.07 -21.43 23.90
N ASN A 100 -1.53 -20.56 24.81
CA ASN A 100 -2.78 -19.80 24.67
C ASN A 100 -2.58 -18.38 24.13
N GLU A 101 -1.35 -17.85 24.21
CA GLU A 101 -1.05 -16.45 23.92
C GLU A 101 -0.01 -16.30 22.82
N VAL A 102 -0.39 -15.51 21.82
CA VAL A 102 0.43 -15.17 20.66
C VAL A 102 0.40 -13.66 20.45
N LYS A 103 1.59 -13.09 20.20
CA LYS A 103 1.76 -11.70 19.83
C LYS A 103 1.92 -11.58 18.31
N PRO A 104 0.94 -11.01 17.59
CA PRO A 104 1.10 -10.71 16.16
C PRO A 104 2.25 -9.72 15.94
N LEU A 105 3.08 -9.97 14.94
CA LEU A 105 4.19 -9.09 14.58
C LEU A 105 3.98 -8.47 13.20
N THR A 106 3.67 -9.28 12.20
CA THR A 106 3.56 -8.84 10.80
C THR A 106 2.61 -9.74 10.05
N VAL A 107 1.91 -9.17 9.07
CA VAL A 107 0.99 -9.90 8.19
C VAL A 107 1.52 -9.84 6.76
N TYR A 108 1.36 -10.92 6.03
CA TYR A 108 1.73 -11.07 4.63
C TYR A 108 0.54 -11.58 3.83
N PHE A 109 0.38 -11.08 2.62
CA PHE A 109 -0.63 -11.52 1.67
C PHE A 109 0.04 -12.31 0.56
N VAL A 110 -0.43 -13.52 0.32
CA VAL A 110 -0.11 -14.28 -0.90
C VAL A 110 -1.31 -14.14 -1.82
N CYS A 111 -1.19 -13.32 -2.86
CA CYS A 111 -2.26 -13.03 -3.80
C CYS A 111 -1.79 -13.28 -5.24
N ASN A 112 -2.47 -14.18 -5.96
CA ASN A 112 -2.08 -14.57 -7.34
C ASN A 112 -0.57 -14.86 -7.45
N GLU A 113 -0.05 -15.73 -6.58
CA GLU A 113 1.37 -16.11 -6.50
C GLU A 113 2.34 -15.00 -6.05
N ASN A 114 1.87 -13.78 -5.84
CA ASN A 114 2.69 -12.67 -5.35
C ASN A 114 2.58 -12.55 -3.84
N ILE A 115 3.71 -12.34 -3.18
CA ILE A 115 3.79 -12.14 -1.74
C ILE A 115 4.04 -10.67 -1.44
N TYR A 116 3.16 -10.09 -0.62
CA TYR A 116 3.21 -8.71 -0.15
C TYR A 116 3.32 -8.68 1.37
N MET A 117 4.15 -7.80 1.91
CA MET A 117 4.12 -7.46 3.32
C MET A 117 3.04 -6.40 3.55
N ALA A 118 2.13 -6.66 4.50
CA ALA A 118 1.10 -5.71 4.86
C ALA A 118 1.72 -4.50 5.58
N PRO A 119 1.39 -3.26 5.19
CA PRO A 119 1.81 -2.09 5.94
C PRO A 119 1.08 -2.03 7.29
N ASN A 120 1.73 -1.45 8.30
CA ASN A 120 1.05 -1.11 9.54
C ASN A 120 -0.02 -0.04 9.26
N ALA A 121 -1.20 -0.20 9.84
CA ALA A 121 -2.30 0.76 9.75
C ALA A 121 -1.85 2.19 10.15
N TYR A 122 -1.00 2.30 11.19
CA TYR A 122 -0.42 3.58 11.59
C TYR A 122 0.37 4.24 10.45
N THR A 123 1.28 3.48 9.83
CA THR A 123 2.09 3.98 8.71
C THR A 123 1.21 4.41 7.55
N LEU A 124 0.20 3.60 7.21
CA LEU A 124 -0.75 3.92 6.14
C LEU A 124 -1.48 5.24 6.42
N LEU A 125 -2.05 5.41 7.62
CA LEU A 125 -2.77 6.62 8.00
C LEU A 125 -1.84 7.84 8.03
N ALA A 126 -0.65 7.70 8.61
CA ALA A 126 0.35 8.76 8.66
C ALA A 126 0.75 9.22 7.25
N THR A 127 1.00 8.27 6.33
CA THR A 127 1.30 8.58 4.92
C THR A 127 0.15 9.30 4.24
N ARG A 128 -1.10 8.86 4.45
CA ARG A 128 -2.28 9.53 3.86
C ARG A 128 -2.46 10.95 4.38
N MET A 129 -2.34 11.15 5.69
CA MET A 129 -2.45 12.46 6.32
C MET A 129 -1.33 13.40 5.87
N LEU A 130 -0.08 12.92 5.83
CA LEU A 130 1.06 13.68 5.33
C LEU A 130 0.84 14.13 3.88
N ASN A 131 0.36 13.23 3.02
CA ASN A 131 0.07 13.56 1.63
C ASN A 131 -1.03 14.62 1.51
N ALA A 132 -2.10 14.52 2.32
CA ALA A 132 -3.16 15.53 2.33
C ALA A 132 -2.63 16.92 2.75
N THR A 133 -1.87 16.99 3.84
CA THR A 133 -1.25 18.24 4.30
C THR A 133 -0.25 18.79 3.27
N TYR A 134 0.56 17.93 2.66
CA TYR A 134 1.49 18.33 1.61
C TYR A 134 0.76 18.91 0.38
N CYS A 135 -0.33 18.29 -0.05
CA CYS A 135 -1.18 18.81 -1.12
C CYS A 135 -1.78 20.18 -0.75
N PHE A 136 -2.26 20.35 0.48
CA PHE A 136 -2.77 21.64 0.95
C PHE A 136 -1.68 22.72 0.98
N GLN A 137 -0.50 22.40 1.50
CA GLN A 137 0.62 23.33 1.50
C GLN A 137 0.97 23.74 0.06
N LYS A 138 1.11 22.77 -0.85
CA LYS A 138 1.40 23.04 -2.27
C LYS A 138 0.32 23.90 -2.92
N ALA A 139 -0.96 23.67 -2.60
CA ALA A 139 -2.06 24.49 -3.09
C ALA A 139 -1.98 25.92 -2.55
N LEU A 140 -1.73 26.10 -1.24
CA LEU A 140 -1.60 27.42 -0.61
C LEU A 140 -0.40 28.20 -1.16
N THR A 141 0.77 27.57 -1.33
CA THR A 141 1.95 28.21 -1.93
C THR A 141 1.71 28.61 -3.40
N LYS A 142 0.84 27.89 -4.12
CA LYS A 142 0.42 28.32 -5.45
C LYS A 142 -0.51 29.53 -5.37
N ILE A 143 -1.52 29.49 -4.50
CA ILE A 143 -2.51 30.58 -4.31
C ILE A 143 -1.83 31.89 -3.89
N GLU A 144 -0.82 31.81 -3.02
CA GLU A 144 -0.06 32.95 -2.53
C GLU A 144 0.58 33.78 -3.66
N LYS A 145 0.84 33.18 -4.83
CA LYS A 145 1.45 33.85 -5.99
C LYS A 145 0.45 34.57 -6.90
N PHE A 146 -0.85 34.34 -6.75
CA PHE A 146 -1.88 34.94 -7.59
C PHE A 146 -2.32 36.38 -7.26
N PRO A 147 -2.42 36.81 -5.98
CA PRO A 147 -2.95 38.13 -5.68
C PRO A 147 -2.03 39.23 -6.22
N GLN A 148 -2.58 40.09 -7.07
CA GLN A 148 -1.94 41.30 -7.56
C GLN A 148 -2.37 42.46 -6.69
N TYR A 149 -1.44 43.31 -6.27
CA TYR A 149 -1.74 44.47 -5.44
C TYR A 149 -1.69 45.76 -6.27
N ASN A 150 -2.81 46.50 -6.29
CA ASN A 150 -2.90 47.85 -6.84
C ASN A 150 -3.25 48.81 -5.70
N PRO A 151 -2.48 49.88 -5.42
CA PRO A 151 -2.79 50.84 -4.35
C PRO A 151 -4.20 51.45 -4.40
N GLN A 152 -4.84 51.52 -5.58
CA GLN A 152 -6.19 52.06 -5.74
C GLN A 152 -7.30 51.03 -5.44
N GLU A 153 -7.08 49.75 -5.78
CA GLU A 153 -8.09 48.68 -5.68
C GLU A 153 -7.84 47.69 -4.53
N GLY A 154 -6.62 47.66 -3.99
CA GLY A 154 -6.14 46.66 -3.05
C GLY A 154 -5.67 45.38 -3.74
N TYR A 155 -5.91 44.25 -3.07
CA TYR A 155 -5.59 42.92 -3.60
C TYR A 155 -6.67 42.43 -4.57
N THR A 156 -6.26 42.10 -5.80
CA THR A 156 -7.12 41.58 -6.86
C THR A 156 -6.61 40.22 -7.33
N TYR A 157 -7.51 39.30 -7.66
CA TYR A 157 -7.18 38.02 -8.29
C TYR A 157 -7.44 38.10 -9.80
N PRO A 158 -6.56 37.55 -10.66
CA PRO A 158 -6.78 37.52 -12.09
C PRO A 158 -8.06 36.75 -12.39
N LYS A 159 -8.98 37.38 -13.12
CA LYS A 159 -10.21 36.72 -13.59
C LYS A 159 -9.82 35.74 -14.69
N LEU A 160 -10.37 34.53 -14.65
CA LEU A 160 -10.34 33.62 -15.80
C LEU A 160 -11.02 34.34 -16.97
N SER A 161 -10.25 34.83 -17.92
CA SER A 161 -10.77 35.26 -19.21
C SER A 161 -11.24 33.99 -19.93
N ASN A 162 -12.54 33.89 -20.20
CA ASN A 162 -13.12 32.79 -20.97
C ASN A 162 -12.55 32.67 -22.41
N ASP A 163 -11.75 33.64 -22.86
CA ASP A 163 -11.27 33.71 -24.24
C ASP A 163 -10.14 32.73 -24.60
N ASN A 164 -9.56 32.00 -23.64
CA ASN A 164 -8.48 31.05 -23.95
C ASN A 164 -8.96 29.60 -24.15
N LEU A 165 -10.27 29.36 -24.28
CA LEU A 165 -10.79 28.05 -24.71
C LEU A 165 -10.64 27.80 -26.22
N GLU A 166 -10.05 28.73 -26.96
CA GLU A 166 -9.63 28.52 -28.34
C GLU A 166 -8.36 27.64 -28.34
N VAL A 167 -8.58 26.33 -28.29
CA VAL A 167 -7.58 25.32 -28.58
C VAL A 167 -7.12 25.52 -30.02
N ASP A 168 -6.03 26.26 -30.21
CA ASP A 168 -5.43 26.46 -31.52
C ASP A 168 -4.77 25.15 -31.99
N HIS A 169 -5.57 24.31 -32.64
CA HIS A 169 -5.11 23.16 -33.41
C HIS A 169 -4.56 23.63 -34.76
N SER A 170 -3.48 24.41 -34.79
CA SER A 170 -2.80 24.73 -36.05
C SER A 170 -1.31 25.04 -35.91
N ASN A 171 -0.47 23.99 -35.87
CA ASN A 171 0.58 23.75 -36.87
C ASN A 171 1.59 22.73 -36.36
N THR A 172 1.41 21.51 -36.86
CA THR A 172 2.45 20.53 -37.11
C THR A 172 3.61 21.20 -37.85
N ASN A 173 4.78 21.34 -37.21
CA ASN A 173 6.07 21.43 -37.88
C ASN A 173 7.14 20.99 -36.89
N GLU A 174 7.38 19.67 -36.88
CA GLU A 174 8.59 19.08 -36.33
C GLU A 174 9.82 19.72 -37.00
N PRO A 175 10.86 20.01 -36.21
CA PRO A 175 12.07 19.23 -36.40
C PRO A 175 12.57 18.65 -35.07
N ALA A 176 13.01 17.40 -35.16
CA ALA A 176 13.59 16.63 -34.08
C ALA A 176 14.90 17.28 -33.60
N ASP A 177 14.93 17.72 -32.34
CA ASP A 177 16.19 17.89 -31.61
C ASP A 177 16.09 17.16 -30.26
N GLU A 178 16.92 16.14 -30.14
CA GLU A 178 17.07 15.27 -28.99
C GLU A 178 17.61 16.06 -27.79
N ASN A 179 16.76 16.39 -26.82
CA ASN A 179 17.24 16.62 -25.46
C ASN A 179 16.23 16.15 -24.42
N LYS A 180 16.34 14.87 -24.09
CA LYS A 180 15.71 14.27 -22.90
C LYS A 180 16.32 14.93 -21.66
N ASN A 181 15.59 15.85 -21.02
CA ASN A 181 15.44 16.01 -19.57
C ASN A 181 14.95 17.43 -19.25
N GLN A 182 13.95 17.52 -18.37
CA GLN A 182 13.45 18.73 -17.70
C GLN A 182 12.44 19.60 -18.50
N SER A 183 11.15 19.31 -18.31
CA SER A 183 10.09 20.30 -18.06
C SER A 183 8.70 19.66 -18.24
N ILE A 184 8.29 18.82 -17.29
CA ILE A 184 6.85 18.58 -17.08
C ILE A 184 6.33 19.78 -16.26
N GLU A 185 6.39 20.99 -16.84
CA GLU A 185 5.89 22.21 -16.17
C GLU A 185 4.54 22.69 -16.69
N ASN A 186 4.01 22.10 -17.78
CA ASN A 186 2.76 22.56 -18.39
C ASN A 186 1.66 21.48 -18.39
N ALA A 187 1.55 20.71 -17.31
CA ALA A 187 0.29 20.00 -17.09
C ALA A 187 -0.74 21.04 -16.63
N ASP A 188 -1.53 21.51 -17.60
CA ASP A 188 -2.64 22.42 -17.43
C ASP A 188 -3.71 21.75 -16.55
N TYR A 189 -3.51 21.81 -15.22
CA TYR A 189 -4.51 21.38 -14.25
C TYR A 189 -5.56 22.49 -14.09
N SER A 190 -6.19 22.86 -15.20
CA SER A 190 -7.47 23.53 -15.18
C SER A 190 -8.47 22.57 -14.55
N PHE A 191 -8.92 22.86 -13.33
CA PHE A 191 -9.99 22.12 -12.70
C PHE A 191 -11.25 22.33 -13.54
N SER A 192 -11.69 21.27 -14.22
CA SER A 192 -12.92 21.33 -14.97
C SER A 192 -14.08 21.61 -14.01
N PRO A 193 -15.09 22.40 -14.40
CA PRO A 193 -16.34 22.50 -13.64
C PRO A 193 -16.96 21.13 -13.31
N GLU A 194 -16.63 20.10 -14.11
CA GLU A 194 -17.04 18.72 -13.87
C GLU A 194 -16.28 18.05 -12.71
N ASP A 195 -15.06 18.46 -12.38
CA ASP A 195 -14.33 17.93 -11.21
C ASP A 195 -15.05 18.29 -9.90
N PHE A 196 -15.74 19.44 -9.90
CA PHE A 196 -16.58 19.84 -8.78
C PHE A 196 -17.90 19.07 -8.72
N SER A 197 -18.26 18.22 -9.70
CA SER A 197 -19.50 17.43 -9.64
C SER A 197 -19.50 16.50 -8.42
N VAL A 198 -18.37 15.87 -8.12
CA VAL A 198 -18.22 14.99 -6.94
C VAL A 198 -18.30 15.79 -5.65
N VAL A 199 -17.64 16.96 -5.59
CA VAL A 199 -17.70 17.86 -4.43
C VAL A 199 -19.11 18.39 -4.22
N ARG A 200 -19.80 18.79 -5.31
CA ARG A 200 -21.17 19.31 -5.28
C ARG A 200 -22.15 18.22 -4.86
N ALA A 201 -22.00 17.00 -5.38
CA ALA A 201 -22.80 15.84 -4.97
C ALA A 201 -22.59 15.50 -3.49
N PHE A 202 -21.34 15.57 -3.00
CA PHE A 202 -21.04 15.38 -1.59
C PHE A 202 -21.64 16.47 -0.69
N MET A 203 -21.54 17.74 -1.10
CA MET A 203 -22.13 18.87 -0.37
C MET A 203 -23.66 18.80 -0.35
N GLN A 204 -24.28 18.38 -1.45
CA GLN A 204 -25.73 18.13 -1.52
C GLN A 204 -26.15 16.95 -0.63
N SER A 205 -25.35 15.87 -0.60
CA SER A 205 -25.57 14.72 0.29
C SER A 205 -25.49 15.11 1.77
N LEU A 206 -24.54 15.97 2.15
CA LEU A 206 -24.43 16.50 3.52
C LEU A 206 -25.65 17.33 3.92
N HIS A 207 -26.20 18.12 2.99
CA HIS A 207 -27.44 18.88 3.25
C HIS A 207 -28.65 17.96 3.37
N SER A 208 -28.79 16.95 2.50
CA SER A 208 -29.90 15.99 2.56
C SER A 208 -29.89 15.17 3.86
N SER A 209 -28.71 14.80 4.37
CA SER A 209 -28.58 14.02 5.61
C SER A 209 -29.08 14.77 6.85
N LYS A 210 -29.03 16.11 6.85
CA LYS A 210 -29.58 16.92 7.95
C LYS A 210 -31.10 17.08 7.92
N GLU A 211 -31.76 16.79 6.80
CA GLU A 211 -33.23 16.91 6.67
C GLU A 211 -33.98 15.63 7.04
N ALA A 212 -33.31 14.57 7.50
CA ALA A 212 -34.00 13.40 8.03
C ALA A 212 -34.77 13.81 9.30
N PRO A 213 -36.12 13.80 9.29
CA PRO A 213 -36.90 14.20 10.44
C PRO A 213 -36.71 13.17 11.56
N ASP A 214 -36.50 13.66 12.78
CA ASP A 214 -36.58 12.86 14.01
C ASP A 214 -37.94 12.15 14.04
N VAL A 215 -37.93 10.86 13.73
CA VAL A 215 -39.11 10.00 13.89
C VAL A 215 -39.35 9.88 15.38
N LYS A 216 -40.38 10.60 15.85
CA LYS A 216 -41.03 10.39 17.15
C LYS A 216 -41.72 9.05 17.22
#